data_AF-A0A9D4RXH1-F1
#
_entry.id   AF-A0A9D4RXH1-F1
#
_cell.length_a   1.000
_cell.length_b   1.000
_cell.length_c   1.000
_cell.angle_alpha   90.00
_cell.angle_beta   90.00
_cell.angle_gamma   90.00
#
_symmetry.space_group_name_H-M   'P 1'
#
loop_
_entity.id
_entity.type
_entity.pdbx_description
1 polymer ?
#
loop_
_entity_poly.entity_id
_entity_poly.type
_entity_poly.pdbx_seq_one_letter_code
_entity_poly.pdbx_strand_id
1 'polypeptide(L)'
;MLLDCLSNGSTLLDCCNYDFMLLDCLSNGSTLLDCCNYDFMLLDCLSNGSTLLDCCNYDFMLLDCLSNGSALLDCCNNDFMLLYCLSNGSTLLDCWYNRFTLIGC
;
A
#
# COMPACT_ATOMS: atom_id res chain seq x y z
N MET A 1 8.45 10.52 -8.01
CA MET A 1 7.83 10.76 -6.69
C MET A 1 6.48 11.41 -6.89
N LEU A 2 5.42 10.69 -6.52
CA LEU A 2 4.01 11.11 -6.51
C LEU A 2 3.60 11.15 -5.04
N LEU A 3 2.63 11.98 -4.73
CA LEU A 3 2.12 12.14 -3.38
C LEU A 3 0.62 12.33 -3.48
N ASP A 4 -0.11 11.35 -2.99
CA ASP A 4 -1.57 11.38 -2.98
C ASP A 4 -2.12 11.48 -1.56
N CYS A 5 -3.03 12.44 -1.39
CA CYS A 5 -3.65 12.76 -0.12
C CYS A 5 -5.16 12.70 -0.32
N LEU A 6 -5.74 11.57 0.06
CA LEU A 6 -7.13 11.23 -0.18
C LEU A 6 -7.92 11.31 1.13
N SER A 7 -9.06 11.98 1.10
CA SER A 7 -9.94 12.13 2.25
C SER A 7 -11.40 12.17 1.86
N ASN A 8 -12.26 11.77 2.82
CA ASN A 8 -13.71 11.91 2.75
C ASN A 8 -14.34 11.12 1.60
N GLY A 9 -14.00 9.83 1.48
CA GLY A 9 -14.59 8.93 0.49
C GLY A 9 -14.12 9.18 -0.94
N SER A 10 -12.95 9.81 -1.12
CA SER A 10 -12.34 9.99 -2.44
C SER A 10 -11.79 8.68 -2.97
N THR A 11 -11.85 8.51 -4.28
CA THR A 11 -11.31 7.35 -5.00
C THR A 11 -10.28 7.82 -6.02
N LEU A 12 -9.09 7.23 -6.01
CA LEU A 12 -8.03 7.49 -6.99
C LEU A 12 -7.50 6.16 -7.54
N LEU A 13 -6.96 6.23 -8.75
CA LEU A 13 -6.29 5.13 -9.41
C LEU A 13 -5.01 5.65 -10.04
N ASP A 14 -3.88 5.09 -9.61
CA ASP A 14 -2.58 5.39 -10.17
C ASP A 14 -1.96 4.20 -10.89
N CYS A 15 -1.27 4.51 -11.99
CA CYS A 15 -0.61 3.54 -12.83
C CYS A 15 0.77 4.07 -13.19
N CYS A 16 1.79 3.50 -12.57
CA CYS A 16 3.17 3.91 -12.76
C CYS A 16 3.98 2.79 -13.44
N ASN A 17 4.88 3.16 -14.34
CA ASN A 17 5.83 2.24 -14.96
C ASN A 17 7.26 2.71 -14.67
N TYR A 18 8.03 1.85 -13.99
CA TYR A 18 9.45 1.99 -13.64
C TYR A 18 9.78 3.05 -12.58
N ASP A 19 10.70 2.68 -11.67
CA ASP A 19 11.49 3.54 -10.79
C ASP A 19 10.71 4.69 -10.16
N PHE A 20 9.85 4.35 -9.20
CA PHE A 20 8.99 5.34 -8.58
C PHE A 20 8.91 5.18 -7.07
N MET A 21 8.74 6.32 -6.40
CA MET A 21 8.44 6.39 -4.98
C MET A 21 7.10 7.06 -4.84
N LEU A 22 6.20 6.43 -4.10
CA LEU A 22 4.86 6.92 -3.91
C LEU A 22 4.57 6.97 -2.41
N LEU A 23 3.85 8.01 -2.01
CA LEU A 23 3.60 8.32 -0.61
C LEU A 23 2.12 8.63 -0.50
N ASP A 24 1.37 7.73 0.13
CA ASP A 24 -0.07 7.88 0.23
C ASP A 24 -0.56 8.14 1.64
N CYS A 25 -1.47 9.09 1.73
CA CYS A 25 -2.18 9.40 2.95
C CYS A 25 -3.68 9.27 2.68
N LEU A 26 -4.26 8.17 3.15
CA LEU A 26 -5.69 7.92 3.04
C LEU A 26 -6.40 8.05 4.38
N SER A 27 -7.52 8.77 4.36
CA SER A 27 -8.37 8.93 5.54
C SER A 27 -9.86 8.89 5.21
N ASN A 28 -10.67 8.57 6.22
CA ASN A 28 -12.13 8.72 6.21
C ASN A 28 -12.80 7.99 5.02
N GLY A 29 -12.59 6.69 4.93
CA GLY A 29 -13.25 5.84 3.91
C GLY A 29 -12.77 6.07 2.47
N SER A 30 -11.60 6.67 2.29
CA SER A 30 -11.01 6.86 0.96
C SER A 30 -10.42 5.56 0.42
N THR A 31 -10.38 5.44 -0.90
CA THR A 31 -9.85 4.26 -1.58
C THR A 31 -8.80 4.64 -2.62
N LEU A 32 -7.67 3.95 -2.64
CA LEU A 32 -6.66 4.07 -3.70
C LEU A 32 -6.38 2.70 -4.29
N LEU A 33 -6.12 2.70 -5.60
CA LEU A 33 -5.86 1.53 -6.43
C LEU A 33 -4.58 1.82 -7.22
N ASP A 34 -3.52 1.11 -6.87
CA ASP A 34 -2.21 1.31 -7.45
C ASP A 34 -1.78 0.10 -8.26
N CYS A 35 -1.18 0.37 -9.41
CA CYS A 35 -0.58 -0.65 -10.25
C CYS A 35 0.78 -0.19 -10.75
N CYS A 36 1.82 -0.92 -10.32
CA CYS A 36 3.21 -0.58 -10.59
C CYS A 36 3.98 -1.78 -11.18
N ASN A 37 4.83 -1.52 -12.17
CA ASN A 37 5.47 -2.61 -12.92
C ASN A 37 6.92 -2.93 -12.55
N TYR A 38 7.70 -2.03 -11.92
CA TYR A 38 9.12 -2.26 -11.59
C TYR A 38 9.66 -1.31 -10.51
N ASP A 39 10.54 -1.82 -9.64
CA ASP A 39 11.43 -1.09 -8.72
C ASP A 39 10.74 0.06 -7.99
N PHE A 40 10.00 -0.26 -6.94
CA PHE A 40 9.11 0.69 -6.29
C PHE A 40 9.22 0.69 -4.77
N MET A 41 9.10 1.89 -4.21
CA MET A 41 8.99 2.11 -2.77
C MET A 41 7.68 2.84 -2.49
N LEU A 42 6.84 2.20 -1.69
CA LEU A 42 5.56 2.74 -1.24
C LEU A 42 5.61 3.01 0.26
N LEU A 43 5.07 4.16 0.66
CA LEU A 43 4.89 4.52 2.06
C LEU A 43 3.46 4.94 2.28
N ASP A 44 2.71 4.17 3.06
CA ASP A 44 1.29 4.41 3.23
C ASP A 44 0.87 4.67 4.66
N CYS A 45 -0.01 5.65 4.79
CA CYS A 45 -0.69 5.97 6.03
C CYS A 45 -2.19 5.90 5.81
N LEU A 46 -2.80 4.83 6.36
CA LEU A 46 -4.23 4.58 6.26
C LEU A 46 -4.93 4.74 7.61
N SER A 47 -6.04 5.48 7.60
CA SER A 47 -6.85 5.70 8.79
C SER A 47 -8.35 5.76 8.50
N ASN A 48 -9.15 5.41 9.52
CA ASN A 48 -10.61 5.58 9.55
C ASN A 48 -11.31 4.90 8.37
N GLY A 49 -11.12 3.58 8.24
CA GLY A 49 -11.79 2.76 7.25
C GLY A 49 -11.35 3.01 5.80
N SER A 50 -10.19 3.61 5.58
CA SER A 50 -9.62 3.72 4.24
C SER A 50 -9.13 2.37 3.73
N THR A 51 -9.06 2.24 2.40
CA THR A 51 -8.59 1.02 1.74
C THR A 51 -7.54 1.34 0.69
N LEU A 52 -6.43 0.61 0.72
CA LEU A 52 -5.44 0.61 -0.36
C LEU A 52 -5.37 -0.77 -0.99
N LEU A 53 -5.25 -0.78 -2.31
CA LEU A 53 -5.10 -1.96 -3.13
C LEU A 53 -3.90 -1.73 -4.04
N ASP A 54 -2.80 -2.46 -3.81
CA ASP A 54 -1.62 -2.41 -4.65
C ASP A 54 -1.41 -3.73 -5.40
N CYS A 55 -0.99 -3.62 -6.66
CA CYS A 55 -0.54 -4.71 -7.49
C CYS A 55 0.80 -4.36 -8.15
N CYS A 56 1.85 -5.03 -7.69
CA CYS A 56 3.22 -4.84 -8.11
C CYS A 56 3.84 -6.07 -8.79
N ASN A 57 4.70 -5.86 -9.78
CA ASN A 57 5.32 -6.98 -10.51
C ASN A 57 6.77 -7.30 -10.11
N TYR A 58 7.63 -6.30 -9.85
CA TYR A 58 9.05 -6.52 -9.55
C TYR A 58 9.56 -5.58 -8.45
N ASP A 59 10.42 -6.12 -7.59
CA ASP A 59 11.22 -5.41 -6.56
C ASP A 59 10.47 -4.28 -5.83
N PHE A 60 9.74 -4.65 -4.78
CA PHE A 60 8.87 -3.74 -4.05
C PHE A 60 9.20 -3.68 -2.56
N MET A 61 9.25 -2.45 -2.04
CA MET A 61 9.35 -2.18 -0.62
C MET A 61 8.14 -1.38 -0.15
N LEU A 62 7.43 -1.92 0.83
CA LEU A 62 6.25 -1.32 1.44
C LEU A 62 6.50 -0.93 2.89
N LEU A 63 6.07 0.28 3.25
CA LEU A 63 6.08 0.76 4.63
C LEU A 63 4.70 1.29 5.02
N ASP A 64 3.98 0.55 5.86
CA ASP A 64 2.58 0.85 6.14
C ASP A 64 2.29 1.14 7.60
N CYS A 65 1.44 2.15 7.80
CA CYS A 65 0.79 2.43 9.06
C CYS A 65 -0.73 2.40 8.87
N LEU A 66 -1.38 1.41 9.47
CA LEU A 66 -2.82 1.20 9.40
C LEU A 66 -3.48 1.42 10.76
N SER A 67 -4.59 2.16 10.76
CA SER A 67 -5.38 2.42 11.96
C SER A 67 -6.88 2.49 11.70
N ASN A 68 -7.66 2.22 12.74
CA ASN A 68 -9.11 2.43 12.81
C ASN A 68 -9.88 1.76 11.67
N GLY A 69 -9.71 0.44 11.54
CA GLY A 69 -10.44 -0.39 10.58
C GLY A 69 -10.04 -0.17 9.12
N SER A 70 -8.86 0.40 8.88
CA SER A 70 -8.32 0.48 7.53
C SER A 70 -7.88 -0.88 6.99
N ALA A 71 -7.89 -1.02 5.67
CA ALA A 71 -7.48 -2.24 4.99
C ALA A 71 -6.39 -1.94 3.97
N LEU A 72 -5.40 -2.84 3.92
CA LEU A 72 -4.42 -2.88 2.83
C LEU A 72 -4.43 -4.27 2.22
N LEU A 73 -4.49 -4.30 0.90
CA LEU A 73 -4.31 -5.50 0.10
C LEU A 73 -3.15 -5.28 -0.86
N ASP A 74 -2.19 -6.19 -0.84
CA ASP A 74 -1.05 -6.15 -1.73
C ASP A 74 -0.89 -7.48 -2.49
N CYS A 75 -0.50 -7.37 -3.76
CA CYS A 75 -0.08 -8.48 -4.59
C CYS A 75 1.25 -8.17 -5.27
N CYS A 76 2.31 -8.90 -4.91
CA CYS A 76 3.63 -8.76 -5.55
C CYS A 76 4.18 -10.07 -6.14
N ASN A 77 4.65 -10.05 -7.39
CA ASN A 77 5.07 -11.28 -8.06
C ASN A 77 6.51 -11.72 -7.73
N ASN A 78 7.48 -10.81 -7.63
CA ASN A 78 8.90 -11.19 -7.45
C ASN A 78 9.41 -10.98 -6.04
N ASP A 79 10.05 -9.85 -5.78
CA ASP A 79 10.73 -9.57 -4.53
C ASP A 79 9.96 -8.52 -3.76
N PHE A 80 9.59 -8.87 -2.53
CA PHE A 80 8.75 -8.03 -1.69
C PHE A 80 9.31 -7.92 -0.27
N MET A 81 9.35 -6.71 0.24
CA MET A 81 9.60 -6.42 1.64
C MET A 81 8.48 -5.54 2.18
N LEU A 82 7.81 -6.00 3.24
CA LEU A 82 6.83 -5.21 3.95
C LEU A 82 7.25 -4.98 5.39
N LEU A 83 7.18 -3.71 5.79
CA LEU A 83 7.17 -3.27 7.16
C LEU A 83 5.80 -2.67 7.48
N TYR A 84 5.07 -3.24 8.44
CA TYR A 84 3.73 -2.75 8.80
C TYR A 84 3.59 -2.47 10.30
N CYS A 85 2.70 -1.52 10.60
CA CYS A 85 2.16 -1.26 11.93
C CYS A 85 0.62 -1.28 11.84
N LEU A 86 -0.01 -2.21 12.56
CA LEU A 86 -1.48 -2.36 12.56
C LEU A 86 -2.07 -1.94 13.91
N SER A 87 -3.16 -1.18 13.88
CA SER A 87 -3.89 -0.78 15.08
C SER A 87 -5.40 -0.76 14.88
N ASN A 88 -6.17 -1.00 15.95
CA ASN A 88 -7.63 -0.83 15.99
C ASN A 88 -8.39 -1.48 14.82
N GLY A 89 -8.34 -2.81 14.72
CA GLY A 89 -9.17 -3.57 13.78
C GLY A 89 -8.77 -3.41 12.31
N SER A 90 -7.58 -2.86 12.04
CA SER A 90 -7.03 -2.83 10.69
C SER A 90 -6.67 -4.21 10.17
N THR A 91 -6.74 -4.36 8.86
CA THR A 91 -6.48 -5.62 8.16
C THR A 91 -5.42 -5.44 7.11
N LEU A 92 -4.50 -6.39 7.02
CA LEU A 92 -3.49 -6.46 5.98
C LEU A 92 -3.54 -7.84 5.34
N LEU A 93 -3.54 -7.88 4.02
CA LEU A 93 -3.63 -9.11 3.24
C LEU A 93 -2.67 -9.05 2.06
N ASP A 94 -1.64 -9.89 2.12
CA ASP A 94 -0.59 -9.90 1.10
C ASP A 94 -0.60 -11.21 0.32
N CYS A 95 -0.41 -11.11 -0.99
CA CYS A 95 -0.16 -12.23 -1.88
C CYS A 95 1.19 -12.07 -2.55
N TRP A 96 2.02 -13.11 -2.50
CA TRP A 96 3.34 -13.09 -3.13
C TRP A 96 3.71 -14.42 -3.78
N TYR A 97 4.59 -14.38 -4.77
CA TYR A 97 5.00 -15.58 -5.51
C TYR A 97 6.45 -16.02 -5.30
N ASN A 98 7.46 -15.12 -5.36
CA ASN A 98 8.86 -15.52 -5.23
C ASN A 98 9.47 -15.33 -3.84
N ARG A 99 9.89 -14.10 -3.46
CA ARG A 99 10.53 -13.84 -2.16
C ARG A 99 9.80 -12.76 -1.40
N PHE A 100 9.58 -13.03 -0.12
CA PHE A 100 8.82 -12.15 0.77
C PHE A 100 9.51 -12.04 2.12
N THR A 101 9.69 -10.80 2.58
CA THR A 101 10.14 -10.48 3.92
C THR A 101 9.07 -9.66 4.62
N LEU A 102 8.70 -10.09 5.82
CA LEU A 102 7.67 -9.46 6.62
C LEU A 102 8.23 -9.03 7.98
N ILE A 103 8.04 -7.75 8.31
CA ILE A 103 8.41 -7.18 9.59
C ILE A 103 7.20 -6.40 10.11
N GLY A 104 6.78 -6.67 11.34
CA GLY A 104 5.61 -6.04 11.95
C GLY A 104 5.90 -5.49 13.34
N CYS A 105 5.19 -4.43 13.73
CA CYS A 105 5.11 -3.93 15.10
C CYS A 105 3.68 -4.05 15.66
#